data_AF-A0A7X6YX27-F1
#
_entry.id   AF-A0A7X6YX27-F1
#
_cell.length_a   1.000
_cell.length_b   1.000
_cell.length_c   1.000
_cell.angle_alpha   90.00
_cell.angle_beta   90.00
_cell.angle_gamma   90.00
#
_symmetry.space_group_name_H-M   'P 1'
#
loop_
_entity.id
_entity.type
_entity.pdbx_description
1 polymer ?
#
loop_
_entity_poly.entity_id
_entity_poly.type
_entity_poly.pdbx_seq_one_letter_code
_entity_poly.pdbx_strand_id
1 'polypeptide(L)'
;MTAYSDVLIIGSGVSGLSFALKVARFSRVTLITMKKKADSATNLAQGGVAAVLSVEDSVEAHVADTLVSGDGLCNEDIVRIVTTEGPARVRELVDFGVRFQKGLHGEEFDLGMEGGHSTRRV
;
A
#
# COMPACT_ATOMS: atom_id res chain seq x y z
N MET A 1 -13.03 -19.30 -26.73
CA MET A 1 -13.17 -17.85 -26.94
C MET A 1 -11.81 -17.22 -26.67
N THR A 2 -11.30 -16.35 -27.53
CA THR A 2 -9.97 -15.73 -27.39
C THR A 2 -10.14 -14.24 -27.11
N ALA A 3 -9.39 -13.71 -26.14
CA ALA A 3 -9.36 -12.28 -25.83
C ALA A 3 -7.94 -11.74 -26.03
N TYR A 4 -7.83 -10.50 -26.53
CA TYR A 4 -6.56 -9.81 -26.74
C TYR A 4 -6.51 -8.57 -25.85
N SER A 5 -5.38 -8.37 -25.19
CA SER A 5 -5.10 -7.25 -24.28
C SER A 5 -3.62 -6.91 -24.35
N ASP A 6 -3.28 -5.64 -24.19
CA ASP A 6 -1.90 -5.19 -24.07
C ASP A 6 -1.33 -5.59 -22.70
N VAL A 7 -2.17 -5.55 -21.66
CA VAL A 7 -1.83 -5.93 -20.29
C VAL A 7 -2.88 -6.87 -19.72
N LEU A 8 -2.46 -8.04 -19.25
CA LEU A 8 -3.28 -8.99 -18.52
C LEU A 8 -2.92 -8.95 -17.03
N ILE A 9 -3.91 -8.69 -16.18
CA ILE A 9 -3.77 -8.67 -14.71
C ILE A 9 -4.59 -9.82 -14.13
N ILE A 10 -3.96 -10.66 -13.32
CA ILE A 10 -4.61 -11.77 -12.63
C ILE A 10 -4.70 -11.43 -11.15
N GLY A 11 -5.91 -11.10 -10.69
CA GLY A 11 -6.22 -10.69 -9.32
C GLY A 11 -6.80 -9.29 -9.22
N SER A 12 -7.91 -9.15 -8.48
CA SER A 12 -8.61 -7.88 -8.23
C SER A 12 -8.38 -7.31 -6.83
N GLY A 13 -7.24 -7.62 -6.20
CA GLY A 13 -6.84 -6.98 -4.93
C GLY A 13 -6.27 -5.57 -5.15
N VAL A 14 -5.82 -4.92 -4.06
CA VAL A 14 -5.28 -3.54 -4.13
C VAL A 14 -4.13 -3.40 -5.13
N SER A 15 -3.22 -4.38 -5.21
CA SER A 15 -2.10 -4.35 -6.15
C SER A 15 -2.57 -4.37 -7.61
N GLY A 16 -3.44 -5.32 -7.96
CA GLY A 16 -3.98 -5.46 -9.31
C GLY A 16 -4.83 -4.27 -9.74
N LEU A 17 -5.71 -3.78 -8.86
CA LEU A 17 -6.58 -2.64 -9.16
C LEU A 17 -5.81 -1.32 -9.24
N SER A 18 -4.89 -1.05 -8.31
CA SER A 18 -4.08 0.17 -8.36
C SER A 18 -3.19 0.20 -9.60
N PHE A 19 -2.58 -0.93 -9.99
CA PHE A 19 -1.84 -1.04 -11.23
C PHE A 19 -2.74 -0.83 -12.45
N ALA A 20 -3.91 -1.49 -12.50
CA ALA A 20 -4.87 -1.34 -13.59
C ALA A 20 -5.29 0.11 -13.82
N LEU A 21 -5.57 0.87 -12.74
CA LEU A 21 -5.93 2.29 -12.83
C LEU A 21 -4.83 3.14 -13.48
N LYS A 22 -3.55 2.85 -13.19
CA LYS A 22 -2.43 3.58 -13.78
C LYS A 22 -2.25 3.24 -15.26
N VAL A 23 -2.22 1.94 -15.60
CA VAL A 23 -1.89 1.49 -16.97
C VAL A 23 -3.06 1.61 -17.95
N ALA A 24 -4.31 1.61 -17.47
CA ALA A 24 -5.49 1.78 -18.33
C ALA A 24 -5.52 3.13 -19.07
N ARG A 25 -4.72 4.12 -18.64
CA ARG A 25 -4.54 5.40 -19.33
C ARG A 25 -3.76 5.28 -20.64
N PHE A 26 -3.00 4.20 -20.81
CA PHE A 26 -2.04 4.02 -21.91
C PHE A 26 -2.24 2.71 -22.68
N SER A 27 -3.05 1.78 -22.18
CA SER A 27 -3.12 0.42 -22.70
C SER A 27 -4.48 -0.24 -22.48
N ARG A 28 -4.85 -1.20 -23.34
CA ARG A 28 -6.02 -2.06 -23.15
C ARG A 28 -5.73 -3.12 -22.09
N VAL A 29 -6.28 -2.90 -20.89
CA VAL A 29 -6.11 -3.80 -19.74
C VAL A 29 -7.24 -4.82 -19.67
N THR A 30 -6.91 -6.09 -19.46
CA THR A 30 -7.85 -7.13 -19.06
C THR A 30 -7.52 -7.58 -17.65
N LEU A 31 -8.48 -7.48 -16.73
CA LEU A 31 -8.35 -7.96 -15.36
C LEU A 31 -9.20 -9.21 -15.16
N ILE A 32 -8.58 -10.29 -14.72
CA ILE A 32 -9.24 -11.56 -14.42
C ILE A 32 -9.19 -11.77 -12.90
N THR A 33 -10.31 -12.16 -12.32
CA THR A 33 -10.39 -12.53 -10.90
C THR A 33 -11.20 -13.81 -10.75
N MET A 34 -10.79 -14.67 -9.82
CA MET A 34 -11.39 -16.00 -9.61
C MET A 34 -12.75 -15.92 -8.90
N LYS A 35 -12.96 -14.86 -8.12
CA LYS A 35 -14.14 -14.67 -7.26
C LYS A 35 -14.96 -13.46 -7.71
N LYS A 36 -16.01 -13.13 -6.95
CA LYS A 36 -16.76 -11.88 -7.16
C LYS A 36 -15.82 -10.68 -7.04
N LYS A 37 -16.15 -9.57 -7.69
CA LYS A 37 -15.29 -8.37 -7.84
C LYS A 37 -14.69 -7.81 -6.52
N ALA A 38 -15.29 -8.09 -5.36
CA ALA A 38 -14.87 -7.59 -4.04
C ALA A 38 -14.66 -8.70 -3.00
N ASP A 39 -14.24 -9.90 -3.43
CA ASP A 39 -13.90 -11.02 -2.53
C ASP A 39 -12.38 -11.27 -2.59
N SER A 40 -11.64 -10.49 -1.80
CA SER A 40 -10.19 -10.58 -1.68
C SER A 40 -9.72 -10.29 -0.24
N ALA A 41 -8.50 -10.70 0.10
CA ALA A 41 -7.90 -10.38 1.41
C ALA A 41 -7.81 -8.86 1.66
N THR A 42 -7.66 -8.05 0.60
CA THR A 42 -7.68 -6.58 0.69
C THR A 42 -8.98 -6.07 1.31
N ASN A 43 -10.12 -6.68 0.99
CA ASN A 43 -11.43 -6.25 1.51
C ASN A 43 -11.62 -6.62 3.00
N LEU A 44 -10.79 -7.52 3.53
CA LEU A 44 -10.86 -8.02 4.90
C LEU A 44 -9.77 -7.41 5.82
N ALA A 45 -8.91 -6.55 5.28
CA ALA A 45 -7.87 -5.86 6.04
C ALA A 45 -8.49 -4.88 7.05
N GLN A 46 -7.96 -4.85 8.28
CA GLN A 46 -8.51 -4.05 9.38
C GLN A 46 -7.53 -3.06 10.01
N GLY A 47 -6.24 -3.41 10.07
CA GLY A 47 -5.22 -2.65 10.80
C GLY A 47 -4.97 -1.26 10.23
N GLY A 48 -4.33 -1.21 9.06
CA GLY A 48 -4.03 0.05 8.38
C GLY A 48 -2.98 -0.14 7.29
N VAL A 49 -2.32 0.94 6.89
CA VAL A 49 -1.23 0.93 5.91
C VAL A 49 -0.05 1.69 6.48
N ALA A 50 1.02 0.96 6.84
CA ALA A 50 2.20 1.56 7.43
C ALA A 50 2.93 2.50 6.45
N ALA A 51 3.07 3.78 6.80
CA ALA A 51 3.85 4.76 6.07
C ALA A 51 4.33 5.91 6.97
N VAL A 52 5.51 6.45 6.68
CA VAL A 52 6.10 7.59 7.41
C VAL A 52 5.38 8.89 7.02
N LEU A 53 4.31 9.22 7.76
CA LEU A 53 3.42 10.35 7.46
C LEU A 53 3.50 11.49 8.49
N SER A 54 4.11 11.23 9.64
CA SER A 54 4.31 12.21 10.71
C SER A 54 5.72 12.79 10.65
N VAL A 55 5.90 14.04 11.10
CA VAL A 55 7.21 14.71 11.16
C VAL A 55 8.08 14.20 12.30
N GLU A 56 7.47 13.50 13.25
CA GLU A 56 8.11 12.82 14.37
C GLU A 56 8.66 11.43 13.97
N ASP A 57 8.37 10.96 12.75
CA ASP A 57 8.82 9.68 12.23
C ASP A 57 9.88 9.84 11.12
N SER A 58 10.59 8.76 10.79
CA SER A 58 11.59 8.75 9.72
C SER A 58 11.60 7.43 8.93
N VAL A 59 12.03 7.52 7.68
CA VAL A 59 12.21 6.35 6.81
C VAL A 59 13.25 5.39 7.40
N GLU A 60 14.35 5.90 7.94
CA GLU A 60 15.39 5.04 8.54
C GLU A 60 14.85 4.27 9.77
N ALA A 61 14.00 4.88 10.59
CA ALA A 61 13.32 4.16 11.67
C ALA A 61 12.41 3.05 11.14
N HIS A 62 11.65 3.31 10.06
CA HIS A 62 10.80 2.29 9.44
C HIS A 62 11.62 1.14 8.83
N VAL A 63 12.74 1.45 8.18
CA VAL A 63 13.68 0.46 7.64
C VAL A 63 14.20 -0.42 8.78
N ALA A 64 14.67 0.19 9.87
CA ALA A 64 15.19 -0.55 11.03
C ALA A 64 14.12 -1.47 11.64
N ASP A 65 12.91 -0.95 11.89
CA ASP A 65 11.77 -1.73 12.40
C ASP A 65 11.47 -2.95 11.50
N THR A 66 11.50 -2.75 10.17
CA THR A 66 11.23 -3.81 9.20
C THR A 66 12.34 -4.87 9.19
N LEU A 67 13.60 -4.46 9.21
CA LEU A 67 14.75 -5.38 9.22
C LEU A 67 14.81 -6.21 10.50
N VAL A 68 14.53 -5.58 11.65
CA VAL A 68 14.43 -6.27 12.95
C VAL A 68 13.29 -7.28 12.94
N SER A 69 12.11 -6.87 12.48
CA SER A 69 10.93 -7.75 12.39
C SER A 69 11.09 -8.88 11.37
N GLY A 70 11.95 -8.67 10.36
CA GLY A 70 12.24 -9.63 9.30
C GLY A 70 13.27 -10.70 9.65
N ASP A 71 13.81 -10.71 10.87
CA ASP A 71 14.72 -11.75 11.40
C ASP A 71 15.92 -12.06 10.47
N GLY A 72 16.48 -11.02 9.85
CA GLY A 72 17.64 -11.13 8.95
C GLY A 72 17.34 -11.71 7.56
N LEU A 73 16.07 -11.95 7.21
CA LEU A 73 15.65 -12.51 5.92
C LEU A 73 15.22 -11.45 4.90
N CYS A 74 15.13 -10.18 5.32
CA CYS A 74 14.80 -9.08 4.44
C CYS A 74 15.90 -8.81 3.41
N ASN A 75 15.48 -8.45 2.19
CA ASN A 75 16.35 -7.74 1.26
C ASN A 75 16.28 -6.24 1.60
N GLU A 76 17.38 -5.68 2.10
CA GLU A 76 17.43 -4.29 2.56
C GLU A 76 17.10 -3.28 1.45
N ASP A 77 17.59 -3.49 0.23
CA ASP A 77 17.33 -2.57 -0.88
C ASP A 77 15.82 -2.48 -1.16
N ILE A 78 15.11 -3.60 -1.10
CA ILE A 78 13.65 -3.64 -1.27
C ILE A 78 12.93 -2.99 -0.10
N VAL A 79 13.37 -3.24 1.14
CA VAL A 79 12.80 -2.60 2.34
C VAL A 79 12.92 -1.08 2.24
N ARG A 80 14.10 -0.58 1.83
CA ARG A 80 14.35 0.85 1.68
C ARG A 80 13.47 1.47 0.59
N ILE A 81 13.30 0.80 -0.55
CA ILE A 81 12.39 1.27 -1.62
C ILE A 81 10.96 1.37 -1.09
N VAL A 82 10.43 0.31 -0.49
CA VAL A 82 9.03 0.24 -0.05
C VAL A 82 8.73 1.27 1.05
N THR A 83 9.62 1.39 2.04
CA THR A 83 9.44 2.34 3.16
C THR A 83 9.59 3.80 2.72
N THR A 84 10.50 4.08 1.77
CA THR A 84 10.68 5.43 1.21
C THR A 84 9.50 5.85 0.35
N GLU A 85 8.96 4.94 -0.48
CA GLU A 85 7.85 5.25 -1.38
C GLU A 85 6.48 5.25 -0.70
N GLY A 86 6.35 4.57 0.44
CA GLY A 86 5.09 4.39 1.18
C GLY A 86 4.26 5.67 1.34
N PRO A 87 4.82 6.79 1.84
CA PRO A 87 4.07 8.04 2.03
C PRO A 87 3.44 8.58 0.75
N ALA A 88 4.13 8.47 -0.39
CA ALA A 88 3.60 8.89 -1.68
C ALA A 88 2.49 7.93 -2.17
N ARG A 89 2.60 6.62 -1.89
CA ARG A 89 1.56 5.64 -2.22
C ARG A 89 0.29 5.84 -1.39
N VAL A 90 0.40 6.21 -0.11
CA VAL A 90 -0.78 6.54 0.72
C VAL A 90 -1.51 7.75 0.17
N ARG A 91 -0.79 8.82 -0.20
CA ARG A 91 -1.42 10.02 -0.80
C ARG A 91 -2.06 9.73 -2.17
N GLU A 92 -1.44 8.86 -2.96
CA GLU A 92 -2.05 8.40 -4.22
C GLU A 92 -3.36 7.63 -3.99
N LEU A 93 -3.48 6.86 -2.90
CA LEU A 93 -4.75 6.23 -2.53
C LEU A 93 -5.81 7.29 -2.16
N VAL A 94 -5.42 8.37 -1.48
CA VAL A 94 -6.31 9.50 -1.22
C VAL A 94 -6.79 10.14 -2.54
N ASP A 95 -5.89 10.31 -3.51
CA ASP A 95 -6.24 10.81 -4.85
C ASP A 95 -7.21 9.89 -5.60
N PHE A 96 -7.11 8.57 -5.39
CA PHE A 96 -8.10 7.60 -5.88
C PHE A 96 -9.43 7.63 -5.12
N GLY A 97 -9.54 8.41 -4.04
CA GLY A 97 -10.76 8.61 -3.27
C GLY A 97 -10.85 7.78 -2.00
N VAL A 98 -9.77 7.14 -1.56
CA VAL A 98 -9.72 6.48 -0.25
C VAL A 98 -9.81 7.53 0.85
N ARG A 99 -10.66 7.26 1.85
CA ARG A 99 -10.90 8.16 2.98
C ARG A 99 -10.22 7.62 4.22
N PHE A 100 -8.97 8.01 4.45
CA PHE A 100 -8.31 7.79 5.73
C PHE A 100 -8.89 8.70 6.81
N GLN A 101 -8.82 8.25 8.06
CA GLN A 101 -9.22 9.06 9.21
C GLN A 101 -8.25 10.23 9.36
N LYS A 102 -8.77 11.43 9.59
CA LYS A 102 -7.96 12.64 9.84
C LYS A 102 -7.48 12.67 11.28
N GLY A 103 -6.27 13.15 11.49
CA GLY A 103 -5.70 13.26 12.82
C GLY A 103 -6.31 14.41 13.63
N LEU A 104 -5.91 14.51 14.89
CA LEU A 104 -6.35 15.59 15.76
C LEU A 104 -5.39 16.78 15.60
N HIS A 105 -5.78 17.95 16.11
CA HIS A 105 -4.88 19.11 16.22
C HIS A 105 -4.16 19.57 14.94
N GLY A 106 -4.68 19.26 13.74
CA GLY A 106 -4.12 19.71 12.46
C GLY A 106 -3.22 18.69 11.76
N GLU A 107 -3.10 17.47 12.29
CA GLU A 107 -2.42 16.33 11.66
C GLU A 107 -3.13 15.87 10.37
N GLU A 108 -2.37 15.43 9.37
CA GLU A 108 -2.91 14.97 8.08
C GLU A 108 -3.79 13.71 8.25
N PHE A 109 -3.34 12.76 9.08
CA PHE A 109 -3.95 11.46 9.31
C PHE A 109 -3.92 11.07 10.79
N ASP A 110 -4.91 10.31 11.24
CA ASP A 110 -4.88 9.65 12.56
C ASP A 110 -4.07 8.37 12.45
N LEU A 111 -2.87 8.37 13.04
CA LEU A 111 -1.90 7.28 12.90
C LEU A 111 -1.97 6.33 14.09
N GLY A 112 -2.10 5.04 13.84
CA GLY A 112 -2.03 3.97 14.83
C GLY A 112 -0.62 3.42 15.06
N MET A 113 -0.51 2.47 15.97
CA MET A 113 0.73 1.71 16.22
C MET A 113 0.38 0.22 16.36
N GLU A 114 1.11 -0.61 15.62
CA GLU A 114 1.01 -2.07 15.67
C GLU A 114 2.36 -2.70 16.03
N GLY A 115 2.37 -4.01 16.22
CA GLY A 115 3.58 -4.74 16.61
C GLY A 115 4.72 -4.56 15.61
N GLY A 116 5.95 -4.43 16.13
CA GLY A 116 7.16 -4.25 15.31
C GLY A 116 7.50 -2.80 14.98
N HIS A 117 6.61 -1.84 15.22
CA HIS A 117 6.88 -0.42 14.99
C HIS A 117 7.37 0.31 16.25
N SER A 118 8.41 1.13 16.12
CA SER A 118 8.91 2.03 17.17
C SER A 118 8.09 3.33 17.28
N THR A 119 7.35 3.68 16.23
CA THR A 119 6.64 4.96 16.05
C THR A 119 5.25 4.73 15.44
N ARG A 120 4.29 5.62 15.74
CA ARG A 120 2.93 5.59 15.18
C ARG A 120 2.97 5.89 13.68
N ARG A 121 2.58 4.94 12.84
CA ARG A 121 2.68 5.06 11.37
C ARG A 121 1.68 4.21 10.58
N VAL A 122 0.74 3.53 11.25
CA VAL A 122 -0.21 2.58 10.64
C VAL A 122 -1.56 3.22 10.38
#